data_AF-A0A925NTS9-F1
#
_entry.id   AF-A0A925NTS9-F1
#
_cell.length_a   1.000
_cell.length_b   1.000
_cell.length_c   1.000
_cell.angle_alpha   90.00
_cell.angle_beta   90.00
_cell.angle_gamma   90.00
#
_symmetry.space_group_name_H-M   'P 1'
#
loop_
_entity.id
_entity.type
_entity.pdbx_description
1 polymer ?
#
loop_
_entity_poly.entity_id
_entity_poly.type
_entity_poly.pdbx_seq_one_letter_code
_entity_poly.pdbx_strand_id
1 'polypeptide(L)'
;MRNALKIVFAVLTLLAGALQAADSGASVVVVYNKLVPASKTVADHYAAKRKVPPSQVIGLGLPTGEVMTRAEFRDQLQRPLMKWLEKENLFTVRMEIVPGTNGMPGMVWNAVKEAKIRYAVLCYGVPVKIANDPGFKETGADKLSAEMKRNDAAVDSELALLPLLDMKPLAAGVVRNTFYLGTNAAAFHPTNGILMVARLDGPTSEIAQGLVDKAIQAETNGLWGRAYFDLRGLPEGAYKMGDDWLRVGAEAAKRAGFETVIDEKNETWGAAFPLSQVAIYAGWYDGGVSGPFAQPMVEFMPGAFAYHLHSFSATTIRTPTQHWVGPLLAKGVTITMGSVEEPYLAGTPDIGTFLSRFLLMKFSFGEAAYAASTSLSWQTTVVGDPLFRPYANGPQQQHEDLQKRQSSLIEWSHLKVVNLNLAQGFPETECVNYLEGIDETKKSAVLTEKLGDLYKQLGKPASALSMWQKALTLAPTPQARVRLNLKVTAAQAGDAAK
;
A
#
# COMPACT_ATOMS: atom_id res chain seq x y z
N MET A 1 -36.63 0.40 12.51
CA MET A 1 -35.82 -0.55 11.72
C MET A 1 -35.91 -0.35 10.20
N ARG A 2 -37.10 -0.29 9.58
CA ARG A 2 -37.25 -0.20 8.10
C ARG A 2 -36.63 1.03 7.42
N ASN A 3 -36.52 2.18 8.10
CA ASN A 3 -35.89 3.40 7.55
C ASN A 3 -34.38 3.46 7.81
N ALA A 4 -33.88 2.95 8.94
CA ALA A 4 -32.44 2.80 9.20
C ALA A 4 -31.78 1.84 8.20
N LEU A 5 -32.48 0.75 7.84
CA LEU A 5 -32.04 -0.17 6.79
C LEU A 5 -32.00 0.52 5.41
N LYS A 6 -32.86 1.50 5.11
CA LYS A 6 -32.82 2.24 3.83
C LYS A 6 -31.60 3.16 3.71
N ILE A 7 -31.16 3.79 4.80
CA ILE A 7 -29.95 4.64 4.83
C ILE A 7 -28.68 3.77 4.64
N VAL A 8 -28.64 2.59 5.26
CA VAL A 8 -27.58 1.60 5.04
C VAL A 8 -27.52 1.18 3.56
N PHE A 9 -28.66 0.89 2.94
CA PHE A 9 -28.71 0.30 1.60
C PHE A 9 -28.53 1.31 0.45
N ALA A 10 -29.05 2.54 0.55
CA ALA A 10 -28.96 3.53 -0.54
C ALA A 10 -27.51 3.96 -0.85
N VAL A 11 -26.65 3.99 0.17
CA VAL A 11 -25.23 4.40 0.05
C VAL A 11 -24.33 3.25 -0.40
N LEU A 12 -24.61 2.01 0.02
CA LEU A 12 -23.81 0.85 -0.37
C LEU A 12 -23.97 0.49 -1.86
N THR A 13 -25.08 0.88 -2.49
CA THR A 13 -25.33 0.71 -3.92
C THR A 13 -24.51 1.65 -4.83
N LEU A 14 -24.05 2.81 -4.36
CA LEU A 14 -23.33 3.80 -5.19
C LEU A 14 -21.83 3.48 -5.37
N LEU A 15 -21.27 2.55 -4.58
CA LEU A 15 -19.92 1.99 -4.78
C LEU A 15 -19.90 0.77 -5.72
N ALA A 16 -21.01 0.51 -6.42
CA ALA A 16 -21.11 -0.51 -7.45
C ALA A 16 -20.43 -0.09 -8.77
N GLY A 17 -19.13 0.26 -8.70
CA GLY A 17 -18.26 0.09 -9.87
C GLY A 17 -18.23 -1.40 -10.23
N ALA A 18 -18.15 -1.71 -11.53
CA ALA A 18 -18.11 -3.07 -12.06
C ALA A 18 -17.23 -3.96 -11.16
N LEU A 19 -17.78 -5.10 -10.71
CA LEU A 19 -17.04 -6.11 -9.96
C LEU A 19 -15.87 -6.57 -10.83
N GLN A 20 -14.68 -6.01 -10.59
CA GLN A 20 -13.47 -6.50 -11.20
C GLN A 20 -13.05 -7.72 -10.38
N ALA A 21 -13.18 -8.90 -10.98
CA ALA A 21 -12.79 -10.15 -10.32
C ALA A 21 -11.36 -10.03 -9.81
N ALA A 22 -11.10 -10.52 -8.59
CA ALA A 22 -9.75 -10.64 -8.06
C ALA A 22 -8.88 -11.40 -9.07
N ASP A 23 -7.69 -10.87 -9.38
CA ASP A 23 -6.76 -11.57 -10.25
C ASP A 23 -6.37 -12.90 -9.59
N SER A 24 -6.38 -13.98 -10.38
CA SER A 24 -6.00 -15.32 -9.91
C SER A 24 -4.49 -15.41 -9.66
N GLY A 25 -4.06 -16.31 -8.77
CA GLY A 25 -2.64 -16.67 -8.63
C GLY A 25 -2.00 -17.18 -9.94
N ALA A 26 -2.80 -17.61 -10.92
CA ALA A 26 -2.35 -17.91 -12.27
C ALA A 26 -1.75 -16.68 -13.00
N SER A 27 -2.02 -15.46 -12.55
CA SER A 27 -1.44 -14.24 -13.11
C SER A 27 -0.07 -13.87 -12.50
N VAL A 28 0.51 -14.72 -11.63
CA VAL A 28 1.72 -14.40 -10.87
C VAL A 28 2.86 -15.37 -11.18
N VAL A 29 4.06 -14.86 -11.43
CA VAL A 29 5.30 -15.64 -11.29
C VAL A 29 5.92 -15.41 -9.92
N VAL A 30 6.41 -16.47 -9.28
CA VAL A 30 7.09 -16.41 -7.98
C VAL A 30 8.58 -16.71 -8.17
N VAL A 31 9.44 -15.81 -7.70
CA VAL A 31 10.90 -15.91 -7.83
C VAL A 31 11.51 -16.00 -6.44
N TYR A 32 12.24 -17.08 -6.17
CA TYR A 32 12.93 -17.29 -4.90
C TYR A 32 14.45 -17.46 -5.09
N ASN A 33 15.21 -17.13 -4.05
CA ASN A 33 16.66 -17.35 -4.04
C ASN A 33 16.97 -18.79 -3.59
N LYS A 34 17.48 -19.62 -4.49
CA LYS A 34 17.86 -21.02 -4.21
C LYS A 34 18.97 -21.16 -3.16
N LEU A 35 19.77 -20.11 -2.97
CA LEU A 35 20.87 -20.11 -1.99
C LEU A 35 20.38 -19.73 -0.58
N VAL A 36 19.11 -19.35 -0.42
CA VAL A 36 18.49 -19.02 0.87
C VAL A 36 17.32 -19.99 1.11
N PRO A 37 17.47 -21.05 1.92
CA PRO A 37 16.42 -22.05 2.13
C PRO A 37 15.07 -21.46 2.54
N ALA A 38 15.08 -20.45 3.42
CA ALA A 38 13.87 -19.74 3.85
C ALA A 38 13.13 -19.01 2.71
N SER A 39 13.84 -18.65 1.62
CA SER A 39 13.24 -18.06 0.42
C SER A 39 12.24 -19.03 -0.23
N LYS A 40 12.62 -20.30 -0.32
CA LYS A 40 11.75 -21.35 -0.88
C LYS A 40 10.52 -21.54 -0.01
N THR A 41 10.68 -21.53 1.32
CA THR A 41 9.54 -21.62 2.25
C THR A 41 8.53 -20.50 2.02
N VAL A 42 8.99 -19.26 1.85
CA VAL A 42 8.11 -18.12 1.55
C VAL A 42 7.41 -18.28 0.20
N ALA A 43 8.14 -18.74 -0.83
CA ALA A 43 7.59 -19.00 -2.15
C ALA A 43 6.53 -20.09 -2.16
N ASP A 44 6.81 -21.22 -1.51
CA ASP A 44 5.87 -22.35 -1.39
C ASP A 44 4.61 -21.92 -0.62
N HIS A 45 4.76 -21.15 0.47
CA HIS A 45 3.64 -20.62 1.25
C HIS A 45 2.76 -19.69 0.42
N TYR A 46 3.36 -18.73 -0.29
CA TYR A 46 2.61 -17.83 -1.15
C TYR A 46 1.88 -18.58 -2.28
N ALA A 47 2.60 -19.49 -2.96
CA ALA A 47 2.04 -20.28 -4.04
C ALA A 47 0.85 -21.12 -3.56
N ALA A 48 0.93 -21.72 -2.37
CA ALA A 48 -0.18 -22.45 -1.77
C ALA A 48 -1.38 -21.54 -1.46
N LYS A 49 -1.15 -20.37 -0.85
CA LYS A 49 -2.20 -19.42 -0.44
C LYS A 49 -2.95 -18.82 -1.63
N ARG A 50 -2.23 -18.41 -2.67
CA ARG A 50 -2.80 -17.80 -3.90
C ARG A 50 -3.10 -18.81 -4.99
N LYS A 51 -2.80 -20.10 -4.78
CA LYS A 51 -2.96 -21.18 -5.77
C LYS A 51 -2.17 -20.88 -7.06
N VAL A 52 -0.95 -20.39 -6.92
CA VAL A 52 -0.05 -20.16 -8.05
C VAL A 52 0.33 -21.52 -8.65
N PRO A 53 0.24 -21.71 -9.98
CA PRO A 53 0.67 -22.94 -10.63
C PRO A 53 2.12 -23.31 -10.31
N PRO A 54 2.46 -24.59 -10.07
CA PRO A 54 3.84 -24.99 -9.81
C PRO A 54 4.83 -24.60 -10.92
N SER A 55 4.37 -24.59 -12.18
CA SER A 55 5.16 -24.13 -13.34
C SER A 55 5.43 -22.61 -13.34
N GLN A 56 4.83 -21.86 -12.41
CA GLN A 56 5.03 -20.42 -12.23
C GLN A 56 5.93 -20.09 -11.04
N VAL A 57 6.60 -21.09 -10.43
CA VAL A 57 7.53 -20.92 -9.32
C VAL A 57 8.94 -21.25 -9.77
N ILE A 58 9.83 -20.26 -9.78
CA ILE A 58 11.23 -20.42 -10.19
C ILE A 58 12.18 -20.07 -9.05
N GLY A 59 13.19 -20.93 -8.87
CA GLY A 59 14.34 -20.60 -8.05
C GLY A 59 15.53 -20.17 -8.90
N LEU A 60 16.21 -19.11 -8.49
CA LEU A 60 17.45 -18.63 -9.10
C LEU A 60 18.57 -18.58 -8.04
N GLY A 61 19.81 -18.88 -8.43
CA GLY A 61 20.95 -18.71 -7.53
C GLY A 61 21.37 -17.25 -7.54
N LEU A 62 21.11 -16.53 -6.45
CA LEU A 62 21.35 -15.09 -6.34
C LEU A 62 22.19 -14.78 -5.08
N PRO A 63 22.88 -13.63 -5.00
CA PRO A 63 23.52 -13.18 -3.77
C PRO A 63 22.56 -13.23 -2.58
N THR A 64 23.05 -13.63 -1.40
CA THR A 64 22.22 -13.82 -0.20
C THR A 64 21.95 -12.53 0.58
N GLY A 65 22.71 -11.47 0.30
CA GLY A 65 22.51 -10.13 0.87
C GLY A 65 21.32 -9.38 0.25
N GLU A 66 21.13 -8.13 0.68
CA GLU A 66 20.14 -7.21 0.08
C GLU A 66 20.66 -6.48 -1.16
N VAL A 67 21.95 -6.55 -1.44
CA VAL A 67 22.61 -5.83 -2.54
C VAL A 67 23.13 -6.82 -3.57
N MET A 68 22.98 -6.49 -4.85
CA MET A 68 23.63 -7.18 -5.96
C MET A 68 24.27 -6.18 -6.92
N THR A 69 25.29 -6.62 -7.65
CA THR A 69 25.90 -5.81 -8.71
C THR A 69 25.01 -5.80 -9.96
N ARG A 70 25.23 -4.81 -10.83
CA ARG A 70 24.52 -4.72 -12.12
C ARG A 70 24.76 -5.94 -13.02
N ALA A 71 25.95 -6.54 -12.97
CA ALA A 71 26.26 -7.77 -13.70
C ALA A 71 25.51 -8.97 -13.13
N GLU A 72 25.47 -9.15 -11.80
CA GLU A 72 24.69 -10.20 -11.16
C GLU A 72 23.20 -10.05 -11.47
N PHE A 73 22.66 -8.82 -11.45
CA PHE A 73 21.27 -8.57 -11.81
C PHE A 73 20.97 -9.05 -13.24
N ARG A 74 21.79 -8.61 -14.19
CA ARG A 74 21.63 -8.95 -15.60
C ARG A 74 21.73 -10.46 -15.87
N ASP A 75 22.78 -11.08 -15.32
CA ASP A 75 23.20 -12.42 -15.73
C ASP A 75 22.63 -13.54 -14.84
N GLN A 76 22.26 -13.25 -13.59
CA GLN A 76 21.70 -14.24 -12.66
C GLN A 76 20.18 -14.10 -12.45
N LEU A 77 19.62 -12.90 -12.67
CA LEU A 77 18.20 -12.63 -12.45
C LEU A 77 17.45 -12.30 -13.74
N GLN A 78 17.72 -11.15 -14.37
CA GLN A 78 16.95 -10.60 -15.48
C GLN A 78 16.91 -11.52 -16.71
N ARG A 79 18.07 -11.87 -17.28
CA ARG A 79 18.15 -12.70 -18.49
C ARG A 79 17.68 -14.14 -18.23
N PRO A 80 18.07 -14.81 -17.12
CA PRO A 80 17.54 -16.14 -16.81
C PRO A 80 16.03 -16.15 -16.63
N LEU A 81 15.45 -15.14 -15.98
CA LEU A 81 14.01 -15.02 -15.79
C LEU A 81 13.29 -14.85 -17.14
N MET A 82 13.73 -13.94 -18.01
CA MET A 82 13.13 -13.76 -19.34
C MET A 82 13.11 -15.07 -20.14
N LYS A 83 14.27 -15.74 -20.24
CA LYS A 83 14.42 -17.01 -20.96
C LYS A 83 13.49 -18.09 -20.41
N TRP A 84 13.34 -18.15 -19.10
CA TRP A 84 12.46 -19.12 -18.46
C TRP A 84 10.98 -18.79 -18.70
N LEU A 85 10.58 -17.51 -18.63
CA LEU A 85 9.20 -17.09 -18.93
C LEU A 85 8.77 -17.45 -20.36
N GLU A 86 9.67 -17.31 -21.32
CA GLU A 86 9.43 -17.78 -22.70
C GLU A 86 9.34 -19.30 -22.77
N LYS A 87 10.28 -20.01 -22.15
CA LYS A 87 10.32 -21.49 -22.14
C LYS A 87 9.03 -22.09 -21.57
N GLU A 88 8.49 -21.52 -20.48
CA GLU A 88 7.27 -21.99 -19.83
C GLU A 88 5.99 -21.48 -20.51
N ASN A 89 6.10 -20.77 -21.64
CA ASN A 89 4.98 -20.15 -22.37
C ASN A 89 4.14 -19.22 -21.46
N LEU A 90 4.81 -18.54 -20.54
CA LEU A 90 4.23 -17.46 -19.73
C LEU A 90 4.30 -16.14 -20.47
N PHE A 91 5.34 -15.94 -21.28
CA PHE A 91 5.45 -14.90 -22.31
C PHE A 91 5.56 -15.54 -23.70
N THR A 92 4.87 -14.95 -24.67
CA THR A 92 5.08 -15.21 -26.10
C THR A 92 5.78 -14.00 -26.69
N VAL A 93 7.05 -14.17 -27.05
CA VAL A 93 7.85 -13.11 -27.66
C VAL A 93 7.85 -13.27 -29.18
N ARG A 94 7.69 -12.16 -29.89
CA ARG A 94 7.72 -12.10 -31.36
C ARG A 94 8.48 -10.88 -31.82
N MET A 95 9.11 -10.99 -32.98
CA MET A 95 9.75 -9.88 -33.65
C MET A 95 8.69 -8.84 -34.06
N GLU A 96 8.94 -7.59 -33.70
CA GLU A 96 8.19 -6.41 -34.09
C GLU A 96 9.05 -5.56 -35.00
N ILE A 97 8.46 -5.14 -36.13
CA ILE A 97 9.12 -4.33 -37.15
C ILE A 97 8.33 -3.03 -37.28
N VAL A 98 8.95 -1.92 -36.93
CA VAL A 98 8.43 -0.58 -37.22
C VAL A 98 9.20 -0.03 -38.42
N PRO A 99 8.54 0.13 -39.59
CA PRO A 99 9.17 0.70 -40.76
C PRO A 99 9.67 2.12 -40.50
N GLY A 100 10.79 2.49 -41.13
CA GLY A 100 11.28 3.86 -41.08
C GLY A 100 10.35 4.81 -41.82
N THR A 101 10.11 5.99 -41.26
CA THR A 101 9.29 7.06 -41.88
C THR A 101 9.99 8.41 -41.72
N ASN A 102 9.89 9.30 -42.72
CA ASN A 102 10.35 10.69 -42.66
C ASN A 102 11.80 10.87 -42.13
N GLY A 103 12.76 10.08 -42.63
CA GLY A 103 14.17 10.20 -42.24
C GLY A 103 14.54 9.54 -40.90
N MET A 104 13.58 8.94 -40.21
CA MET A 104 13.86 8.11 -39.02
C MET A 104 14.14 6.66 -39.45
N PRO A 105 15.23 6.03 -38.95
CA PRO A 105 15.50 4.62 -39.23
C PRO A 105 14.39 3.73 -38.68
N GLY A 106 14.09 2.64 -39.39
CA GLY A 106 13.19 1.61 -38.89
C GLY A 106 13.77 0.95 -37.64
N MET A 107 12.89 0.40 -36.81
CA MET A 107 13.26 -0.28 -35.57
C MET A 107 12.78 -1.72 -35.60
N VAL A 108 13.63 -2.64 -35.15
CA VAL A 108 13.32 -4.07 -35.02
C VAL A 108 13.69 -4.50 -33.62
N TRP A 109 12.74 -5.13 -32.91
CA TRP A 109 12.98 -5.68 -31.58
C TRP A 109 12.05 -6.85 -31.31
N ASN A 110 12.37 -7.64 -30.30
CA ASN A 110 11.54 -8.71 -29.78
C ASN A 110 10.59 -8.14 -28.72
N ALA A 111 9.29 -8.21 -28.98
CA ALA A 111 8.24 -7.71 -28.11
C ALA A 111 7.46 -8.87 -27.48
N VAL A 112 7.06 -8.70 -26.21
CA VAL A 112 6.08 -9.59 -25.58
C VAL A 112 4.71 -9.32 -26.20
N LYS A 113 4.22 -10.25 -27.03
CA LYS A 113 2.92 -10.13 -27.71
C LYS A 113 1.78 -10.80 -26.96
N GLU A 114 2.09 -11.80 -26.14
CA GLU A 114 1.13 -12.42 -25.24
C GLU A 114 1.79 -12.65 -23.88
N ALA A 115 1.01 -12.55 -22.81
CA ALA A 115 1.46 -12.89 -21.47
C ALA A 115 0.32 -13.50 -20.65
N LYS A 116 0.60 -14.58 -19.91
CA LYS A 116 -0.34 -15.21 -18.97
C LYS A 116 -0.26 -14.64 -17.56
N ILE A 117 0.86 -13.97 -17.27
CA ILE A 117 1.14 -13.33 -15.99
C ILE A 117 1.08 -11.82 -16.13
N ARG A 118 0.77 -11.14 -15.03
CA ARG A 118 0.80 -9.69 -14.86
C ARG A 118 1.77 -9.25 -13.77
N TYR A 119 2.05 -10.15 -12.83
CA TYR A 119 2.83 -9.85 -11.64
C TYR A 119 4.03 -10.78 -11.48
N ALA A 120 5.09 -10.24 -10.88
CA ALA A 120 6.18 -11.04 -10.31
C ALA A 120 6.28 -10.80 -8.80
N VAL A 121 6.39 -11.88 -8.04
CA VAL A 121 6.59 -11.85 -6.60
C VAL A 121 8.00 -12.32 -6.28
N LEU A 122 8.82 -11.43 -5.75
CA LEU A 122 10.16 -11.75 -5.26
C LEU A 122 10.06 -12.19 -3.79
N CYS A 123 10.62 -13.34 -3.44
CA CYS A 123 10.57 -13.84 -2.07
C CYS A 123 11.79 -13.42 -1.24
N TYR A 124 11.62 -13.45 0.08
CA TYR A 124 12.67 -13.24 1.09
C TYR A 124 14.01 -13.85 0.65
N GLY A 125 15.10 -13.08 0.71
CA GLY A 125 16.43 -13.54 0.26
C GLY A 125 16.77 -13.21 -1.20
N VAL A 126 15.82 -12.73 -2.03
CA VAL A 126 16.15 -12.07 -3.30
C VAL A 126 16.71 -10.67 -3.02
N PRO A 127 17.84 -10.25 -3.63
CA PRO A 127 18.39 -8.91 -3.42
C PRO A 127 17.35 -7.79 -3.60
N VAL A 128 17.45 -6.75 -2.77
CA VAL A 128 16.54 -5.60 -2.73
C VAL A 128 16.96 -4.53 -3.71
N LYS A 129 18.28 -4.30 -3.83
CA LYS A 129 18.84 -3.21 -4.63
C LYS A 129 20.05 -3.61 -5.45
N ILE A 130 20.22 -2.90 -6.55
CA ILE A 130 21.35 -2.96 -7.45
C ILE A 130 22.32 -1.86 -7.02
N ALA A 131 23.58 -2.22 -6.76
CA ALA A 131 24.62 -1.26 -6.40
C ALA A 131 25.00 -0.38 -7.60
N ASN A 132 25.26 0.90 -7.32
CA ASN A 132 25.84 1.79 -8.32
C ASN A 132 27.24 1.30 -8.71
N ASP A 133 27.48 1.17 -10.01
CA ASP A 133 28.78 0.87 -10.60
C ASP A 133 29.36 2.13 -11.26
N PRO A 134 30.35 2.80 -10.64
CA PRO A 134 30.99 3.98 -11.21
C PRO A 134 31.72 3.72 -12.53
N GLY A 135 32.08 2.46 -12.80
CA GLY A 135 32.74 2.04 -14.04
C GLY A 135 31.78 1.71 -15.17
N PHE A 136 30.48 1.69 -14.90
CA PHE A 136 29.45 1.37 -15.90
C PHE A 136 29.39 2.45 -16.99
N LYS A 137 29.56 2.02 -18.24
CA LYS A 137 29.48 2.88 -19.41
C LYS A 137 28.33 2.42 -20.30
N GLU A 138 27.43 3.33 -20.58
CA GLU A 138 26.26 3.09 -21.41
C GLU A 138 26.08 4.24 -22.39
N THR A 139 25.89 3.92 -23.67
CA THR A 139 25.68 4.93 -24.71
C THR A 139 24.39 5.70 -24.44
N GLY A 140 24.46 7.03 -24.40
CA GLY A 140 23.33 7.90 -24.10
C GLY A 140 23.28 8.38 -22.66
N ALA A 141 23.98 7.72 -21.73
CA ALA A 141 24.08 8.17 -20.33
C ALA A 141 24.83 9.50 -20.19
N ASP A 142 25.67 9.85 -21.17
CA ASP A 142 26.37 11.13 -21.25
C ASP A 142 25.42 12.34 -21.32
N LYS A 143 24.21 12.14 -21.84
CA LYS A 143 23.15 13.16 -22.01
C LYS A 143 22.32 13.41 -20.75
N LEU A 144 22.47 12.58 -19.72
CA LEU A 144 21.75 12.74 -18.45
C LEU A 144 22.31 13.93 -17.65
N SER A 145 21.54 14.47 -16.70
CA SER A 145 22.07 15.43 -15.72
C SER A 145 23.07 14.75 -14.79
N ALA A 146 23.95 15.51 -14.14
CA ALA A 146 24.99 14.96 -13.27
C ALA A 146 24.42 14.08 -12.15
N GLU A 147 23.28 14.49 -11.59
CA GLU A 147 22.53 13.79 -10.55
C GLU A 147 22.01 12.43 -11.03
N MET A 148 21.61 12.35 -12.30
CA MET A 148 21.00 11.19 -12.94
C MET A 148 22.02 10.24 -13.57
N LYS A 149 23.31 10.59 -13.63
CA LYS A 149 24.41 9.73 -14.12
C LYS A 149 24.79 8.65 -13.11
N ARG A 150 23.82 7.83 -12.72
CA ARG A 150 23.97 6.70 -11.79
C ARG A 150 23.17 5.51 -12.27
N ASN A 151 23.52 4.31 -11.79
CA ASN A 151 22.88 3.06 -12.17
C ASN A 151 22.58 2.17 -10.96
N ASP A 152 22.44 2.72 -9.76
CA ASP A 152 21.72 2.07 -8.68
C ASP A 152 20.21 2.08 -8.94
N ALA A 153 19.51 1.02 -8.53
CA ALA A 153 18.06 0.92 -8.62
C ALA A 153 17.52 -0.13 -7.64
N ALA A 154 16.25 -0.04 -7.28
CA ALA A 154 15.54 -1.17 -6.67
C ALA A 154 15.38 -2.30 -7.70
N VAL A 155 15.64 -3.53 -7.26
CA VAL A 155 15.51 -4.73 -8.13
C VAL A 155 14.10 -4.85 -8.69
N ASP A 156 13.09 -4.53 -7.88
CA ASP A 156 11.66 -4.54 -8.24
C ASP A 156 11.38 -3.56 -9.39
N SER A 157 11.87 -2.33 -9.27
CA SER A 157 11.67 -1.25 -10.25
C SER A 157 12.38 -1.54 -11.57
N GLU A 158 13.57 -2.15 -11.51
CA GLU A 158 14.33 -2.56 -12.70
C GLU A 158 13.66 -3.75 -13.41
N LEU A 159 13.21 -4.76 -12.67
CA LEU A 159 12.49 -5.91 -13.24
C LEU A 159 11.14 -5.53 -13.83
N ALA A 160 10.55 -4.40 -13.44
CA ALA A 160 9.30 -3.94 -14.03
C ALA A 160 9.41 -3.69 -15.54
N LEU A 161 10.63 -3.41 -16.02
CA LEU A 161 10.96 -3.21 -17.43
C LEU A 161 11.32 -4.52 -18.16
N LEU A 162 11.20 -5.69 -17.53
CA LEU A 162 11.48 -6.98 -18.18
C LEU A 162 10.69 -7.11 -19.50
N PRO A 163 9.45 -6.55 -19.60
CA PRO A 163 8.71 -6.22 -20.80
C PRO A 163 9.49 -5.90 -22.06
N LEU A 164 10.42 -4.98 -21.82
CA LEU A 164 11.09 -4.11 -22.76
C LEU A 164 12.58 -4.47 -22.88
N LEU A 165 12.98 -5.64 -22.40
CA LEU A 165 14.39 -6.04 -22.32
C LEU A 165 15.14 -5.85 -23.65
N ASP A 166 14.53 -6.23 -24.78
CA ASP A 166 15.17 -6.14 -26.09
C ASP A 166 15.19 -4.72 -26.67
N MET A 167 14.31 -3.82 -26.18
CA MET A 167 14.39 -2.39 -26.49
C MET A 167 15.57 -1.70 -25.80
N LYS A 168 16.21 -2.39 -24.84
CA LYS A 168 17.39 -1.90 -24.09
C LYS A 168 17.15 -0.50 -23.51
N PRO A 169 16.13 -0.34 -22.63
CA PRO A 169 15.99 0.90 -21.89
C PRO A 169 17.28 1.22 -21.16
N LEU A 170 17.61 2.51 -21.05
CA LEU A 170 18.81 2.98 -20.38
C LEU A 170 18.79 2.51 -18.92
N ALA A 171 19.82 1.77 -18.49
CA ALA A 171 19.96 1.34 -17.10
C ALA A 171 20.48 2.47 -16.21
N ALA A 172 21.16 3.46 -16.80
CA ALA A 172 21.52 4.69 -16.12
C ALA A 172 20.33 5.66 -16.03
N GLY A 173 20.18 6.30 -14.87
CA GLY A 173 19.12 7.26 -14.61
C GLY A 173 17.77 6.59 -14.41
N VAL A 174 16.72 7.25 -14.90
CA VAL A 174 15.33 6.90 -14.59
C VAL A 174 14.54 6.68 -15.87
N VAL A 175 13.67 5.67 -15.87
CA VAL A 175 12.72 5.44 -16.97
C VAL A 175 11.36 5.96 -16.55
N ARG A 176 10.74 6.81 -17.38
CA ARG A 176 9.38 7.31 -17.11
C ARG A 176 8.40 6.15 -17.09
N ASN A 177 7.58 6.07 -16.04
CA ASN A 177 6.45 5.15 -16.02
C ASN A 177 5.29 5.71 -16.85
N THR A 178 4.96 5.05 -17.97
CA THR A 178 3.83 5.44 -18.83
C THR A 178 2.47 5.16 -18.20
N PHE A 179 2.42 4.36 -17.13
CA PHE A 179 1.21 3.99 -16.40
C PHE A 179 0.96 4.87 -15.17
N TYR A 180 1.83 5.84 -14.88
CA TYR A 180 1.61 6.81 -13.83
C TYR A 180 0.27 7.54 -14.02
N LEU A 181 -0.51 7.67 -12.95
CA LEU A 181 -1.90 8.17 -12.93
C LEU A 181 -2.93 7.29 -13.64
N GLY A 182 -2.53 6.12 -14.15
CA GLY A 182 -3.39 5.19 -14.87
C GLY A 182 -4.66 4.85 -14.10
N THR A 183 -5.79 4.83 -14.81
CA THR A 183 -7.14 4.53 -14.28
C THR A 183 -7.70 3.22 -14.83
N ASN A 184 -7.08 2.65 -15.86
CA ASN A 184 -7.45 1.35 -16.41
C ASN A 184 -6.48 0.28 -15.92
N ALA A 185 -6.85 -0.43 -14.86
CA ALA A 185 -6.04 -1.52 -14.29
C ALA A 185 -5.65 -2.59 -15.32
N ALA A 186 -6.52 -2.91 -16.28
CA ALA A 186 -6.22 -3.91 -17.31
C ALA A 186 -5.11 -3.49 -18.28
N ALA A 187 -4.79 -2.19 -18.37
CA ALA A 187 -3.67 -1.71 -19.17
C ALA A 187 -2.31 -2.07 -18.56
N PHE A 188 -2.25 -2.33 -17.25
CA PHE A 188 -1.04 -2.73 -16.54
C PHE A 188 -0.79 -4.21 -16.85
N HIS A 189 -0.11 -4.44 -17.97
CA HIS A 189 0.09 -5.76 -18.55
C HIS A 189 1.44 -5.84 -19.27
N PRO A 190 2.13 -7.00 -19.25
CA PRO A 190 3.42 -7.16 -19.92
C PRO A 190 3.41 -6.85 -21.42
N THR A 191 2.31 -7.12 -22.12
CA THR A 191 2.16 -6.76 -23.54
C THR A 191 2.16 -5.25 -23.80
N ASN A 192 1.94 -4.44 -22.75
CA ASN A 192 2.01 -2.99 -22.79
C ASN A 192 3.34 -2.47 -22.22
N GLY A 193 4.29 -3.37 -21.93
CA GLY A 193 5.65 -3.01 -21.50
C GLY A 193 5.88 -2.93 -20.00
N ILE A 194 4.98 -3.44 -19.16
CA ILE A 194 5.14 -3.43 -17.70
C ILE A 194 4.88 -4.80 -17.07
N LEU A 195 5.81 -5.24 -16.23
CA LEU A 195 5.60 -6.34 -15.29
C LEU A 195 5.47 -5.75 -13.89
N MET A 196 4.35 -5.95 -13.20
CA MET A 196 4.19 -5.41 -11.86
C MET A 196 4.93 -6.28 -10.84
N VAL A 197 6.03 -5.77 -10.30
CA VAL A 197 6.88 -6.50 -9.36
C VAL A 197 6.63 -6.03 -7.93
N ALA A 198 6.41 -6.97 -7.04
CA ALA A 198 6.40 -6.73 -5.60
C ALA A 198 7.19 -7.82 -4.90
N ARG A 199 7.46 -7.65 -3.60
CA ARG A 199 8.20 -8.63 -2.80
C ARG A 199 7.50 -9.03 -1.52
N LEU A 200 7.63 -10.30 -1.16
CA LEU A 200 7.34 -10.83 0.16
C LEU A 200 8.65 -10.97 0.91
N ASP A 201 9.02 -9.92 1.64
CA ASP A 201 10.31 -9.79 2.32
C ASP A 201 10.11 -8.96 3.60
N GLY A 202 11.14 -8.89 4.44
CA GLY A 202 11.09 -8.15 5.70
C GLY A 202 12.13 -8.66 6.69
N PRO A 203 12.11 -8.19 7.95
CA PRO A 203 13.12 -8.54 8.95
C PRO A 203 13.35 -10.04 9.13
N THR A 204 12.30 -10.86 8.94
CA THR A 204 12.40 -12.32 8.99
C THR A 204 11.53 -12.97 7.92
N SER A 205 11.79 -14.25 7.63
CA SER A 205 11.01 -15.02 6.66
C SER A 205 9.58 -15.29 7.13
N GLU A 206 9.33 -15.28 8.44
CA GLU A 206 8.02 -15.43 9.04
C GLU A 206 7.18 -14.15 8.82
N ILE A 207 7.80 -12.98 8.97
CA ILE A 207 7.16 -11.70 8.63
C ILE A 207 6.80 -11.68 7.14
N ALA A 208 7.73 -12.09 6.27
CA ALA A 208 7.52 -12.17 4.83
C ALA A 208 6.34 -13.08 4.44
N GLN A 209 6.24 -14.28 5.05
CA GLN A 209 5.09 -15.18 4.88
C GLN A 209 3.79 -14.55 5.38
N GLY A 210 3.84 -13.86 6.51
CA GLY A 210 2.67 -13.21 7.12
C GLY A 210 2.05 -12.10 6.28
N LEU A 211 2.76 -11.54 5.29
CA LEU A 211 2.22 -10.47 4.43
C LEU A 211 1.02 -10.96 3.60
N VAL A 212 1.12 -12.15 2.98
CA VAL A 212 0.00 -12.74 2.23
C VAL A 212 -1.12 -13.20 3.16
N ASP A 213 -0.78 -13.70 4.35
CA ASP A 213 -1.80 -14.13 5.32
C ASP A 213 -2.66 -12.95 5.79
N LYS A 214 -2.03 -11.81 6.12
CA LYS A 214 -2.75 -10.59 6.52
C LYS A 214 -3.54 -9.98 5.36
N ALA A 215 -3.01 -10.05 4.13
CA ALA A 215 -3.72 -9.61 2.93
C ALA A 215 -5.02 -10.42 2.73
N ILE A 216 -4.93 -11.76 2.76
CA ILE A 216 -6.10 -12.64 2.62
C ILE A 216 -7.06 -12.48 3.80
N GLN A 217 -6.55 -12.27 5.01
CA GLN A 217 -7.38 -11.98 6.18
C GLN A 217 -8.23 -10.72 5.99
N ALA A 218 -7.65 -9.66 5.41
CA ALA A 218 -8.35 -8.42 5.09
C ALA A 218 -9.27 -8.53 3.88
N GLU A 219 -8.94 -9.34 2.87
CA GLU A 219 -9.87 -9.65 1.77
C GLU A 219 -11.11 -10.41 2.26
N THR A 220 -10.90 -11.32 3.21
CA THR A 220 -11.98 -12.15 3.77
C THR A 220 -12.87 -11.33 4.71
N ASN A 221 -12.28 -10.51 5.57
CA ASN A 221 -13.01 -9.87 6.66
C ASN A 221 -13.22 -8.37 6.46
N GLY A 222 -12.48 -7.74 5.56
CA GLY A 222 -12.45 -6.29 5.29
C GLY A 222 -11.20 -5.60 5.81
N LEU A 223 -10.88 -4.48 5.16
CA LEU A 223 -9.87 -3.53 5.62
C LEU A 223 -10.54 -2.51 6.56
N TRP A 224 -10.23 -2.65 7.85
CA TRP A 224 -10.82 -1.89 8.95
C TRP A 224 -9.77 -1.13 9.73
N GLY A 225 -10.21 -0.11 10.48
CA GLY A 225 -9.36 0.70 11.34
C GLY A 225 -9.45 2.18 11.01
N ARG A 226 -8.48 2.93 11.52
CA ARG A 226 -8.35 4.38 11.37
C ARG A 226 -7.23 4.73 10.38
N ALA A 227 -7.35 5.88 9.74
CA ALA A 227 -6.37 6.42 8.83
C ALA A 227 -5.64 7.61 9.49
N TYR A 228 -4.32 7.61 9.44
CA TYR A 228 -3.46 8.57 10.12
C TYR A 228 -2.49 9.19 9.12
N PHE A 229 -2.54 10.50 8.99
CA PHE A 229 -1.69 11.27 8.09
C PHE A 229 -0.86 12.31 8.87
N ASP A 230 0.45 12.23 8.77
CA ASP A 230 1.42 13.08 9.47
C ASP A 230 2.14 13.96 8.43
N LEU A 231 1.55 15.12 8.13
CA LEU A 231 2.06 16.09 7.15
C LEU A 231 3.01 17.06 7.85
N ARG A 232 3.70 17.89 7.06
CA ARG A 232 4.60 18.93 7.58
C ARG A 232 3.99 20.33 7.60
N GLY A 233 2.81 20.51 6.99
CA GLY A 233 2.12 21.80 6.91
C GLY A 233 2.84 22.82 6.04
N LEU A 234 3.49 22.38 4.96
CA LEU A 234 4.29 23.25 4.09
C LEU A 234 3.38 24.10 3.18
N PRO A 235 3.40 25.44 3.25
CA PRO A 235 2.51 26.28 2.45
C PRO A 235 2.98 26.45 0.99
N GLU A 236 4.30 26.39 0.73
CA GLU A 236 4.93 26.66 -0.57
C GLU A 236 6.27 25.92 -0.74
N GLY A 237 6.88 26.04 -1.93
CA GLY A 237 8.20 25.49 -2.24
C GLY A 237 8.20 24.11 -2.88
N ALA A 238 9.37 23.65 -3.32
CA ALA A 238 9.55 22.40 -4.07
C ALA A 238 9.09 21.15 -3.30
N TYR A 239 9.11 21.19 -1.97
CA TYR A 239 8.67 20.10 -1.12
C TYR A 239 7.15 20.05 -0.92
N LYS A 240 6.41 21.14 -1.16
CA LYS A 240 4.94 21.18 -0.98
C LYS A 240 4.22 20.01 -1.66
N MET A 241 4.74 19.52 -2.78
CA MET A 241 4.23 18.36 -3.49
C MET A 241 4.05 17.12 -2.60
N GLY A 242 4.98 16.83 -1.68
CA GLY A 242 4.85 15.70 -0.76
C GLY A 242 3.68 15.85 0.22
N ASP A 243 3.52 17.06 0.76
CA ASP A 243 2.41 17.45 1.62
C ASP A 243 1.06 17.34 0.87
N ASP A 244 1.04 17.78 -0.39
CA ASP A 244 -0.14 17.71 -1.24
C ASP A 244 -0.54 16.26 -1.56
N TRP A 245 0.42 15.38 -1.84
CA TRP A 245 0.15 13.95 -2.04
C TRP A 245 -0.43 13.30 -0.77
N LEU A 246 0.12 13.59 0.41
CA LEU A 246 -0.42 13.11 1.68
C LEU A 246 -1.83 13.64 1.94
N ARG A 247 -2.09 14.93 1.66
CA ARG A 247 -3.40 15.56 1.81
C ARG A 247 -4.44 14.93 0.88
N VAL A 248 -4.10 14.71 -0.39
CA VAL A 248 -4.96 13.98 -1.34
C VAL A 248 -5.23 12.56 -0.85
N GLY A 249 -4.22 11.89 -0.30
CA GLY A 249 -4.36 10.57 0.30
C GLY A 249 -5.34 10.55 1.48
N ALA A 250 -5.27 11.55 2.35
CA ALA A 250 -6.19 11.72 3.47
C ALA A 250 -7.64 11.94 3.00
N GLU A 251 -7.84 12.74 1.97
CA GLU A 251 -9.16 12.93 1.36
C GLU A 251 -9.69 11.66 0.69
N ALA A 252 -8.83 10.87 0.05
CA ALA A 252 -9.21 9.56 -0.48
C ALA A 252 -9.65 8.60 0.63
N ALA A 253 -8.94 8.59 1.77
CA ALA A 253 -9.32 7.78 2.94
C ALA A 253 -10.66 8.21 3.55
N LYS A 254 -10.90 9.52 3.70
CA LYS A 254 -12.20 10.06 4.15
C LYS A 254 -13.35 9.67 3.22
N ARG A 255 -13.16 9.85 1.91
CA ARG A 255 -14.15 9.44 0.88
C ARG A 255 -14.39 7.93 0.86
N ALA A 256 -13.39 7.15 1.20
CA ALA A 256 -13.51 5.71 1.38
C ALA A 256 -14.17 5.30 2.71
N GLY A 257 -14.53 6.25 3.59
CA GLY A 257 -15.25 6.00 4.84
C GLY A 257 -14.38 5.71 6.07
N PHE A 258 -13.06 5.99 6.01
CA PHE A 258 -12.19 5.83 7.18
C PHE A 258 -12.29 7.01 8.15
N GLU A 259 -12.29 6.72 9.44
CA GLU A 259 -11.97 7.73 10.46
C GLU A 259 -10.54 8.23 10.23
N THR A 260 -10.41 9.49 9.85
CA THR A 260 -9.14 10.04 9.38
C THR A 260 -8.65 11.15 10.30
N VAL A 261 -7.41 11.01 10.78
CA VAL A 261 -6.69 12.00 11.58
C VAL A 261 -5.56 12.57 10.74
N ILE A 262 -5.49 13.89 10.66
CA ILE A 262 -4.46 14.63 9.92
C ILE A 262 -3.74 15.53 10.93
N ASP A 263 -2.42 15.48 10.94
CA ASP A 263 -1.57 16.48 11.58
C ASP A 263 -0.85 17.29 10.51
N GLU A 264 -0.84 18.61 10.66
CA GLU A 264 -0.21 19.55 9.72
C GLU A 264 0.91 20.35 10.41
N LYS A 265 1.51 19.77 11.46
CA LYS A 265 2.65 20.36 12.16
C LYS A 265 3.95 19.93 11.50
N ASN A 266 4.98 20.75 11.58
CA ASN A 266 6.27 20.38 10.96
C ASN A 266 6.95 19.21 11.69
N GLU A 267 6.69 19.02 12.99
CA GLU A 267 7.20 17.88 13.76
C GLU A 267 6.34 16.64 13.57
N THR A 268 6.99 15.46 13.42
CA THR A 268 6.27 14.18 13.48
C THR A 268 5.59 13.96 14.83
N TRP A 269 4.59 13.08 14.87
CA TRP A 269 3.93 12.73 16.13
C TRP A 269 4.90 12.27 17.21
N GLY A 270 4.70 12.76 18.43
CA GLY A 270 5.43 12.29 19.59
C GLY A 270 5.18 10.80 19.88
N ALA A 271 6.14 10.15 20.54
CA ALA A 271 6.09 8.71 20.81
C ALA A 271 4.83 8.25 21.57
N ALA A 272 4.23 9.11 22.37
CA ALA A 272 3.00 8.81 23.13
C ALA A 272 1.70 9.05 22.36
N PHE A 273 1.75 9.47 21.09
CA PHE A 273 0.54 9.71 20.32
C PHE A 273 -0.25 8.40 20.12
N PRO A 274 -1.56 8.37 20.44
CA PRO A 274 -2.31 7.13 20.54
C PRO A 274 -2.83 6.64 19.18
N LEU A 275 -1.94 6.05 18.38
CA LEU A 275 -2.31 5.30 17.18
C LEU A 275 -3.05 4.02 17.57
N SER A 276 -4.37 3.99 17.41
CA SER A 276 -5.17 2.78 17.69
C SER A 276 -5.73 2.21 16.40
N GLN A 277 -5.68 0.88 16.29
CA GLN A 277 -6.34 0.12 15.21
C GLN A 277 -6.07 0.77 13.82
N VAL A 278 -4.79 0.87 13.46
CA VAL A 278 -4.30 1.57 12.26
C VAL A 278 -4.59 0.74 11.01
N ALA A 279 -5.38 1.29 10.09
CA ALA A 279 -5.57 0.74 8.74
C ALA A 279 -4.64 1.40 7.72
N ILE A 280 -4.42 2.70 7.87
CA ILE A 280 -3.64 3.51 6.95
C ILE A 280 -2.75 4.43 7.78
N TYR A 281 -1.46 4.43 7.46
CA TYR A 281 -0.53 5.45 7.90
C TYR A 281 0.21 6.03 6.69
N ALA A 282 0.30 7.35 6.61
CA ALA A 282 1.21 8.01 5.69
C ALA A 282 1.79 9.27 6.35
N GLY A 283 3.12 9.39 6.42
CA GLY A 283 3.75 10.55 7.07
C GLY A 283 5.10 10.95 6.51
N TRP A 284 5.66 12.07 6.95
CA TRP A 284 7.01 12.56 6.60
C TRP A 284 7.46 13.72 7.52
N TYR A 285 8.73 14.10 7.68
CA TYR A 285 9.96 13.65 7.03
C TYR A 285 11.04 13.39 8.10
N ASP A 286 11.12 12.15 8.58
CA ASP A 286 12.14 11.71 9.53
C ASP A 286 12.94 10.55 8.92
N GLY A 287 14.25 10.52 9.18
CA GLY A 287 15.17 9.58 8.54
C GLY A 287 15.13 8.17 9.13
N GLY A 288 14.79 8.07 10.41
CA GLY A 288 14.62 6.81 11.12
C GLY A 288 13.20 6.67 11.64
N VAL A 289 12.79 5.42 11.89
CA VAL A 289 11.51 5.13 12.55
C VAL A 289 11.42 5.90 13.87
N SER A 290 10.36 6.69 14.01
CA SER A 290 10.18 7.57 15.15
C SER A 290 8.71 7.64 15.58
N GLY A 291 8.40 8.54 16.51
CA GLY A 291 7.06 8.74 17.01
C GLY A 291 6.42 7.46 17.56
N PRO A 292 5.12 7.23 17.33
CA PRO A 292 4.42 6.04 17.83
C PRO A 292 5.03 4.71 17.37
N PHE A 293 5.79 4.71 16.27
CA PHE A 293 6.42 3.51 15.72
C PHE A 293 7.67 3.09 16.50
N ALA A 294 8.20 3.96 17.37
CA ALA A 294 9.24 3.60 18.33
C ALA A 294 8.69 2.72 19.49
N GLN A 295 7.37 2.69 19.71
CA GLN A 295 6.78 1.83 20.74
C GLN A 295 6.96 0.35 20.39
N PRO A 296 7.10 -0.56 21.37
CA PRO A 296 7.26 -2.00 21.12
C PRO A 296 6.14 -2.60 20.25
N MET A 297 4.90 -2.14 20.43
CA MET A 297 3.73 -2.59 19.71
C MET A 297 2.99 -1.42 19.08
N VAL A 298 2.54 -1.60 17.85
CA VAL A 298 1.63 -0.70 17.15
C VAL A 298 0.39 -1.50 16.77
N GLU A 299 -0.79 -0.93 16.96
CA GLU A 299 -2.06 -1.62 16.70
C GLU A 299 -2.41 -1.62 15.20
N PHE A 300 -1.52 -2.13 14.33
CA PHE A 300 -1.85 -2.31 12.91
C PHE A 300 -2.95 -3.36 12.73
N MET A 301 -3.95 -3.03 11.93
CA MET A 301 -5.01 -3.95 11.56
C MET A 301 -4.56 -4.85 10.39
N PRO A 302 -5.10 -6.07 10.25
CA PRO A 302 -4.87 -6.88 9.06
C PRO A 302 -5.23 -6.11 7.78
N GLY A 303 -4.35 -6.18 6.77
CA GLY A 303 -4.48 -5.40 5.54
C GLY A 303 -3.94 -3.98 5.62
N ALA A 304 -3.43 -3.54 6.78
CA ALA A 304 -2.97 -2.16 6.94
C ALA A 304 -1.86 -1.78 5.95
N PHE A 305 -1.96 -0.56 5.45
CA PHE A 305 -0.94 0.14 4.68
C PHE A 305 -0.22 1.15 5.57
N ALA A 306 1.10 1.20 5.46
CA ALA A 306 1.91 2.23 6.11
C ALA A 306 2.98 2.71 5.14
N TYR A 307 3.24 4.02 5.11
CA TYR A 307 4.30 4.61 4.32
C TYR A 307 4.88 5.83 5.03
N HIS A 308 6.20 5.98 4.99
CA HIS A 308 6.86 7.20 5.44
C HIS A 308 7.69 7.77 4.30
N LEU A 309 7.36 8.99 3.87
CA LEU A 309 8.05 9.65 2.77
C LEU A 309 9.41 10.10 3.27
N HIS A 310 10.42 9.26 3.02
CA HIS A 310 11.82 9.57 3.23
C HIS A 310 12.67 8.87 2.18
N SER A 311 13.71 9.56 1.69
CA SER A 311 14.56 9.11 0.58
C SER A 311 15.22 7.75 0.79
N PHE A 312 15.55 7.42 2.04
CA PHE A 312 16.25 6.19 2.40
C PHE A 312 15.39 5.22 3.22
N SER A 313 14.06 5.31 3.06
CA SER A 313 13.08 4.56 3.86
C SER A 313 13.23 3.03 3.75
N ALA A 314 13.80 2.53 2.65
CA ALA A 314 14.01 1.11 2.36
C ALA A 314 15.46 0.76 2.02
N THR A 315 16.45 1.56 2.45
CA THR A 315 17.88 1.26 2.25
C THR A 315 18.24 -0.14 2.73
N THR A 316 17.58 -0.59 3.79
CA THR A 316 17.49 -1.99 4.20
C THR A 316 16.07 -2.29 4.69
N ILE A 317 15.59 -3.52 4.45
CA ILE A 317 14.24 -3.96 4.84
C ILE A 317 14.27 -5.19 5.76
N ARG A 318 15.42 -5.87 5.86
CA ARG A 318 15.64 -7.05 6.72
C ARG A 318 16.13 -6.71 8.13
N THR A 319 15.79 -5.52 8.61
CA THR A 319 16.08 -5.07 9.99
C THR A 319 14.84 -4.47 10.64
N PRO A 320 14.55 -4.78 11.91
CA PRO A 320 13.38 -4.25 12.60
C PRO A 320 13.57 -2.83 13.16
N THR A 321 14.76 -2.23 13.03
CA THR A 321 15.12 -1.00 13.75
C THR A 321 15.69 0.14 12.91
N GLN A 322 16.10 -0.11 11.65
CA GLN A 322 16.69 0.94 10.80
C GLN A 322 15.72 1.40 9.73
N HIS A 323 15.76 2.70 9.43
CA HIS A 323 14.89 3.38 8.45
C HIS A 323 13.41 3.16 8.77
N TRP A 324 12.57 2.84 7.77
CA TRP A 324 11.11 2.77 7.94
C TRP A 324 10.50 1.45 7.50
N VAL A 325 10.83 0.92 6.32
CA VAL A 325 10.14 -0.25 5.78
C VAL A 325 10.29 -1.49 6.68
N GLY A 326 11.53 -1.83 7.07
CA GLY A 326 11.78 -2.96 7.97
C GLY A 326 11.08 -2.83 9.34
N PRO A 327 11.19 -1.70 10.05
CA PRO A 327 10.45 -1.44 11.27
C PRO A 327 8.92 -1.52 11.12
N LEU A 328 8.34 -0.92 10.08
CA LEU A 328 6.88 -1.00 9.83
C LEU A 328 6.41 -2.45 9.65
N LEU A 329 7.19 -3.27 8.92
CA LEU A 329 6.95 -4.71 8.76
C LEU A 329 7.05 -5.45 10.09
N ALA A 330 8.07 -5.17 10.90
CA ALA A 330 8.22 -5.74 12.25
C ALA A 330 7.04 -5.40 13.18
N LYS A 331 6.44 -4.21 13.02
CA LYS A 331 5.27 -3.78 13.78
C LYS A 331 3.95 -4.34 13.27
N GLY A 332 3.95 -5.03 12.13
CA GLY A 332 2.79 -5.77 11.64
C GLY A 332 2.08 -5.18 10.43
N VAL A 333 2.62 -4.13 9.78
CA VAL A 333 2.04 -3.62 8.51
C VAL A 333 1.91 -4.75 7.47
N THR A 334 0.86 -4.69 6.64
CA THR A 334 0.59 -5.71 5.61
C THR A 334 1.22 -5.36 4.27
N ILE A 335 1.15 -4.08 3.89
CA ILE A 335 1.72 -3.56 2.65
C ILE A 335 2.44 -2.22 2.91
N THR A 336 3.57 -2.01 2.26
CA THR A 336 4.37 -0.78 2.35
C THR A 336 5.16 -0.56 1.07
N MET A 337 5.62 0.66 0.85
CA MET A 337 6.58 1.02 -0.19
C MET A 337 7.73 1.80 0.44
N GLY A 338 8.86 1.90 -0.25
CA GLY A 338 9.96 2.75 0.19
C GLY A 338 11.07 2.82 -0.84
N SER A 339 12.07 3.65 -0.55
CA SER A 339 13.17 3.94 -1.46
C SER A 339 14.49 3.35 -0.96
N VAL A 340 15.16 2.58 -1.82
CA VAL A 340 16.38 1.83 -1.49
C VAL A 340 17.66 2.68 -1.52
N GLU A 341 17.58 3.81 -2.22
CA GLU A 341 18.57 4.89 -2.36
C GLU A 341 17.81 6.20 -2.66
N GLU A 342 18.53 7.32 -2.79
CA GLU A 342 17.95 8.65 -3.03
C GLU A 342 17.07 8.72 -4.28
N PRO A 343 15.73 8.91 -4.13
CA PRO A 343 14.82 8.96 -5.25
C PRO A 343 14.60 10.39 -5.78
N TYR A 344 14.97 11.42 -5.00
CA TYR A 344 14.36 12.76 -5.03
C TYR A 344 12.85 12.70 -4.78
N LEU A 345 12.26 13.79 -4.27
CA LEU A 345 10.82 13.81 -3.96
C LEU A 345 9.95 13.38 -5.15
N ALA A 346 10.26 13.85 -6.37
CA ALA A 346 9.54 13.51 -7.59
C ALA A 346 9.63 12.03 -8.01
N GLY A 347 10.64 11.30 -7.52
CA GLY A 347 10.81 9.86 -7.75
C GLY A 347 10.23 8.99 -6.63
N THR A 348 9.59 9.58 -5.62
CA THR A 348 8.84 8.82 -4.60
C THR A 348 7.41 8.53 -5.06
N PRO A 349 6.76 7.47 -4.53
CA PRO A 349 5.36 7.20 -4.82
C PRO A 349 4.42 8.36 -4.48
N ASP A 350 3.54 8.74 -5.41
CA ASP A 350 2.42 9.65 -5.14
C ASP A 350 1.35 8.93 -4.30
N ILE A 351 1.38 9.17 -3.00
CA ILE A 351 0.47 8.52 -2.04
C ILE A 351 -0.99 8.92 -2.25
N GLY A 352 -1.25 10.12 -2.78
CA GLY A 352 -2.60 10.56 -3.12
C GLY A 352 -3.19 9.71 -4.25
N THR A 353 -2.39 9.49 -5.30
CA THR A 353 -2.74 8.58 -6.39
C THR A 353 -2.87 7.15 -5.89
N PHE A 354 -1.92 6.65 -5.10
CA PHE A 354 -1.96 5.29 -4.55
C PHE A 354 -3.26 5.01 -3.81
N LEU A 355 -3.61 5.83 -2.82
CA LEU A 355 -4.82 5.62 -2.01
C LEU A 355 -6.09 5.83 -2.81
N SER A 356 -6.11 6.74 -3.78
CA SER A 356 -7.24 6.90 -4.69
C SER A 356 -7.48 5.65 -5.53
N ARG A 357 -6.42 5.03 -6.07
CA ARG A 357 -6.53 3.79 -6.86
C ARG A 357 -6.90 2.60 -5.99
N PHE A 358 -6.23 2.45 -4.86
CA PHE A 358 -6.40 1.33 -3.95
C PHE A 358 -7.78 1.33 -3.27
N LEU A 359 -8.22 2.47 -2.72
CA LEU A 359 -9.45 2.55 -1.92
C LEU A 359 -10.71 2.83 -2.75
N LEU A 360 -10.61 3.72 -3.75
CA LEU A 360 -11.79 4.20 -4.49
C LEU A 360 -11.98 3.47 -5.83
N MET A 361 -10.89 3.05 -6.48
CA MET A 361 -10.95 2.33 -7.75
C MET A 361 -10.76 0.82 -7.62
N LYS A 362 -10.58 0.32 -6.38
CA LYS A 362 -10.46 -1.11 -6.07
C LYS A 362 -9.30 -1.81 -6.78
N PHE A 363 -8.25 -1.06 -7.12
CA PHE A 363 -7.03 -1.64 -7.66
C PHE A 363 -6.42 -2.62 -6.64
N SER A 364 -5.73 -3.65 -7.12
CA SER A 364 -4.86 -4.43 -6.24
C SER A 364 -3.70 -3.57 -5.73
N PHE A 365 -3.01 -4.02 -4.69
CA PHE A 365 -1.83 -3.33 -4.17
C PHE A 365 -0.78 -3.08 -5.28
N GLY A 366 -0.49 -4.09 -6.11
CA GLY A 366 0.45 -3.95 -7.22
C GLY A 366 -0.01 -2.92 -8.26
N GLU A 367 -1.27 -2.96 -8.67
CA GLU A 367 -1.82 -2.00 -9.65
C GLU A 367 -1.77 -0.57 -9.11
N ALA A 368 -2.15 -0.37 -7.84
CA ALA A 368 -2.14 0.95 -7.21
C ALA A 368 -0.72 1.47 -7.00
N ALA A 369 0.24 0.61 -6.63
CA ALA A 369 1.64 0.98 -6.47
C ALA A 369 2.22 1.51 -7.79
N TYR A 370 2.05 0.76 -8.88
CA TYR A 370 2.56 1.17 -10.20
C TYR A 370 1.77 2.33 -10.81
N ALA A 371 0.50 2.54 -10.46
CA ALA A 371 -0.22 3.74 -10.87
C ALA A 371 0.31 5.00 -10.16
N ALA A 372 0.90 4.84 -8.96
CA ALA A 372 1.46 5.91 -8.14
C ALA A 372 2.95 6.17 -8.38
N SER A 373 3.68 5.26 -9.02
CA SER A 373 5.09 5.45 -9.35
C SER A 373 5.25 6.34 -10.58
N THR A 374 5.96 7.45 -10.44
CA THR A 374 6.30 8.34 -11.57
C THR A 374 7.37 7.72 -12.49
N SER A 375 8.18 6.82 -11.94
CA SER A 375 9.35 6.24 -12.56
C SER A 375 9.50 4.73 -12.35
N LEU A 376 10.22 4.10 -13.28
CA LEU A 376 10.73 2.74 -13.27
C LEU A 376 12.26 2.78 -13.40
N SER A 377 12.94 1.64 -13.19
CA SER A 377 14.41 1.58 -13.11
C SER A 377 14.95 2.61 -12.11
N TRP A 378 14.28 2.76 -10.97
CA TRP A 378 14.59 3.76 -9.95
C TRP A 378 14.50 3.15 -8.56
N GLN A 379 14.34 3.96 -7.52
CA GLN A 379 14.64 3.53 -6.16
C GLN A 379 13.47 2.90 -5.40
N THR A 380 12.27 2.84 -5.97
CA THR A 380 11.10 2.31 -5.24
C THR A 380 11.06 0.78 -5.20
N THR A 381 10.96 0.22 -4.00
CA THR A 381 10.57 -1.18 -3.76
C THR A 381 9.13 -1.26 -3.23
N VAL A 382 8.41 -2.31 -3.60
CA VAL A 382 6.99 -2.53 -3.28
C VAL A 382 6.89 -3.80 -2.45
N VAL A 383 6.61 -3.69 -1.15
CA VAL A 383 6.66 -4.81 -0.20
C VAL A 383 5.26 -5.20 0.25
N GLY A 384 4.85 -6.42 -0.12
CA GLY A 384 3.51 -6.94 0.11
C GLY A 384 3.02 -7.86 -1.00
N ASP A 385 1.85 -8.47 -0.81
CA ASP A 385 1.21 -9.29 -1.83
C ASP A 385 0.61 -8.39 -2.94
N PRO A 386 1.09 -8.46 -4.20
CA PRO A 386 0.61 -7.59 -5.27
C PRO A 386 -0.84 -7.85 -5.66
N LEU A 387 -1.39 -9.02 -5.32
CA LEU A 387 -2.80 -9.36 -5.56
C LEU A 387 -3.74 -8.82 -4.48
N PHE A 388 -3.22 -8.27 -3.39
CA PHE A 388 -4.04 -7.80 -2.27
C PHE A 388 -5.08 -6.77 -2.73
N ARG A 389 -6.37 -7.12 -2.62
CA ARG A 389 -7.51 -6.29 -3.07
C ARG A 389 -8.65 -6.35 -2.05
N PRO A 390 -8.63 -5.54 -0.97
CA PRO A 390 -9.57 -5.66 0.15
C PRO A 390 -11.03 -5.30 -0.18
N TYR A 391 -11.28 -4.71 -1.35
CA TYR A 391 -12.61 -4.27 -1.81
C TYR A 391 -13.14 -5.06 -3.01
N ALA A 392 -12.68 -6.30 -3.18
CA ALA A 392 -13.22 -7.20 -4.21
C ALA A 392 -14.72 -7.49 -4.00
N ASN A 393 -15.16 -7.62 -2.74
CA ASN A 393 -16.58 -7.76 -2.39
C ASN A 393 -17.25 -6.40 -2.19
N GLY A 394 -18.53 -6.31 -2.54
CA GLY A 394 -19.32 -5.10 -2.28
C GLY A 394 -19.49 -4.84 -0.78
N PRO A 395 -19.50 -3.58 -0.32
CA PRO A 395 -19.56 -3.29 1.11
C PRO A 395 -20.88 -3.76 1.77
N GLN A 396 -21.99 -3.90 1.02
CA GLN A 396 -23.22 -4.52 1.52
C GLN A 396 -23.06 -6.02 1.79
N GLN A 397 -22.53 -6.76 0.82
CA GLN A 397 -22.27 -8.19 0.97
C GLN A 397 -21.34 -8.46 2.17
N GLN A 398 -20.33 -7.61 2.35
CA GLN A 398 -19.43 -7.68 3.49
C GLN A 398 -20.14 -7.41 4.82
N HIS A 399 -21.03 -6.42 4.88
CA HIS A 399 -21.82 -6.13 6.06
C HIS A 399 -22.72 -7.32 6.45
N GLU A 400 -23.46 -7.85 5.49
CA GLU A 400 -24.37 -8.99 5.68
C GLU A 400 -23.61 -10.25 6.12
N ASP A 401 -22.43 -10.50 5.55
CA ASP A 401 -21.57 -11.62 5.95
C ASP A 401 -21.05 -11.45 7.39
N LEU A 402 -20.55 -10.27 7.76
CA LEU A 402 -20.10 -9.99 9.12
C LEU A 402 -21.23 -10.16 10.14
N GLN A 403 -22.43 -9.68 9.81
CA GLN A 403 -23.61 -9.82 10.66
C GLN A 403 -24.02 -11.30 10.82
N LYS A 404 -24.07 -12.04 9.70
CA LYS A 404 -24.40 -13.48 9.70
C LYS A 404 -23.42 -14.30 10.54
N ARG A 405 -22.13 -13.97 10.48
CA ARG A 405 -21.08 -14.62 11.27
C ARG A 405 -20.98 -14.11 12.71
N GLN A 406 -21.80 -13.14 13.11
CA GLN A 406 -21.73 -12.46 14.42
C GLN A 406 -20.30 -11.95 14.72
N SER A 407 -19.62 -11.44 13.69
CA SER A 407 -18.24 -10.97 13.80
C SER A 407 -18.17 -9.69 14.62
N SER A 408 -17.18 -9.57 15.51
CA SER A 408 -16.92 -8.32 16.24
C SER A 408 -16.55 -7.16 15.31
N LEU A 409 -16.07 -7.45 14.09
CA LEU A 409 -15.74 -6.42 13.09
C LEU A 409 -16.96 -5.69 12.52
N ILE A 410 -18.19 -6.13 12.83
CA ILE A 410 -19.41 -5.43 12.42
C ILE A 410 -19.44 -3.98 12.90
N GLU A 411 -18.77 -3.66 14.03
CA GLU A 411 -18.64 -2.29 14.52
C GLU A 411 -17.96 -1.37 13.51
N TRP A 412 -16.94 -1.86 12.80
CA TRP A 412 -16.23 -1.09 11.78
C TRP A 412 -17.06 -0.90 10.52
N SER A 413 -17.88 -1.89 10.19
CA SER A 413 -18.84 -1.76 9.08
C SER A 413 -19.86 -0.66 9.36
N HIS A 414 -20.45 -0.62 10.57
CA HIS A 414 -21.35 0.45 10.99
C HIS A 414 -20.67 1.82 11.03
N LEU A 415 -19.44 1.90 11.55
CA LEU A 415 -18.67 3.15 11.55
C LEU A 415 -18.45 3.67 10.12
N LYS A 416 -18.08 2.77 9.20
CA LYS A 416 -17.87 3.10 7.79
C LYS A 416 -19.15 3.61 7.12
N VAL A 417 -20.30 3.02 7.42
CA VAL A 417 -21.61 3.52 6.95
C VAL A 417 -21.83 4.96 7.41
N VAL A 418 -21.60 5.26 8.70
CA VAL A 418 -21.73 6.62 9.22
C VAL A 418 -20.80 7.59 8.47
N ASN A 419 -19.54 7.23 8.29
CA ASN A 419 -18.56 8.10 7.63
C ASN A 419 -18.85 8.34 6.16
N LEU A 420 -19.31 7.32 5.44
CA LEU A 420 -19.73 7.47 4.04
C LEU A 420 -20.94 8.39 3.90
N ASN A 421 -21.90 8.33 4.84
CA ASN A 421 -23.04 9.24 4.85
C ASN A 421 -22.61 10.69 5.12
N LEU A 422 -21.77 10.92 6.14
CA LEU A 422 -21.21 12.24 6.44
C LEU A 422 -20.43 12.81 5.25
N ALA A 423 -19.61 11.99 4.58
CA ALA A 423 -18.84 12.40 3.40
C ALA A 423 -19.74 12.79 2.20
N GLN A 424 -20.97 12.31 2.16
CA GLN A 424 -21.99 12.68 1.17
C GLN A 424 -22.86 13.88 1.60
N GLY A 425 -22.60 14.46 2.77
CA GLY A 425 -23.34 15.61 3.28
C GLY A 425 -24.65 15.26 3.99
N PHE A 426 -24.85 14.00 4.40
CA PHE A 426 -25.99 13.67 5.27
C PHE A 426 -25.85 14.38 6.64
N PRO A 427 -26.96 14.87 7.22
CA PRO A 427 -26.92 15.55 8.50
C PRO A 427 -26.36 14.68 9.63
N GLU A 428 -25.57 15.26 10.53
CA GLU A 428 -25.03 14.56 11.70
C GLU A 428 -26.14 14.00 12.59
N THR A 429 -27.30 14.67 12.64
CA THR A 429 -28.48 14.21 13.40
C THR A 429 -29.03 12.88 12.89
N GLU A 430 -29.02 12.62 11.58
CA GLU A 430 -29.44 11.34 11.02
C GLU A 430 -28.44 10.23 11.36
N CYS A 431 -27.15 10.55 11.33
CA CYS A 431 -26.09 9.62 11.72
C CYS A 431 -26.16 9.26 13.22
N VAL A 432 -26.50 10.23 14.08
CA VAL A 432 -26.76 10.01 15.51
C VAL A 432 -27.95 9.07 15.69
N ASN A 433 -29.09 9.36 15.05
CA ASN A 433 -30.30 8.52 15.14
C ASN A 433 -30.03 7.08 14.69
N TYR A 434 -29.19 6.90 13.66
CA TYR A 434 -28.75 5.59 13.22
C TYR A 434 -27.95 4.85 14.30
N LEU A 435 -26.92 5.49 14.87
CA LEU A 435 -26.08 4.87 15.90
C LEU A 435 -26.86 4.57 17.20
N GLU A 436 -27.77 5.44 17.61
CA GLU A 436 -28.65 5.19 18.76
C GLU A 436 -29.61 4.02 18.51
N GLY A 437 -30.01 3.80 17.25
CA GLY A 437 -31.00 2.81 16.84
C GLY A 437 -30.47 1.38 16.64
N ILE A 438 -29.16 1.15 16.71
CA ILE A 438 -28.54 -0.17 16.54
C ILE A 438 -27.99 -0.70 17.88
N ASP A 439 -28.13 -2.00 18.12
CA ASP A 439 -27.74 -2.60 19.40
C ASP A 439 -26.22 -2.73 19.55
N GLU A 440 -25.50 -2.82 18.44
CA GLU A 440 -24.04 -2.89 18.35
C GLU A 440 -23.39 -1.69 19.04
N THR A 441 -23.96 -0.48 18.91
CA THR A 441 -23.44 0.73 19.57
C THR A 441 -23.36 0.57 21.08
N LYS A 442 -24.29 -0.16 21.72
CA LYS A 442 -24.30 -0.35 23.18
C LYS A 442 -23.14 -1.20 23.69
N LYS A 443 -22.51 -1.98 22.79
CA LYS A 443 -21.47 -2.97 23.11
C LYS A 443 -20.11 -2.60 22.52
N SER A 444 -20.06 -1.65 21.59
CA SER A 444 -18.84 -1.26 20.88
C SER A 444 -18.27 0.05 21.41
N ALA A 445 -17.03 0.02 21.88
CA ALA A 445 -16.27 1.23 22.21
C ALA A 445 -16.07 2.12 20.98
N VAL A 446 -15.86 1.53 19.79
CA VAL A 446 -15.64 2.26 18.52
C VAL A 446 -16.88 3.08 18.14
N LEU A 447 -18.05 2.46 18.14
CA LEU A 447 -19.31 3.14 17.79
C LEU A 447 -19.74 4.14 18.86
N THR A 448 -19.55 3.79 20.14
CA THR A 448 -19.86 4.72 21.24
C THR A 448 -18.95 5.94 21.20
N GLU A 449 -17.66 5.77 20.87
CA GLU A 449 -16.73 6.88 20.66
C GLU A 449 -17.21 7.80 19.53
N LYS A 450 -17.61 7.23 18.38
CA LYS A 450 -18.14 7.99 17.25
C LYS A 450 -19.41 8.76 17.61
N LEU A 451 -20.33 8.14 18.36
CA LEU A 451 -21.55 8.81 18.82
C LEU A 451 -21.22 10.01 19.71
N GLY A 452 -20.23 9.88 20.60
CA GLY A 452 -19.72 11.02 21.39
C GLY A 452 -19.14 12.13 20.52
N ASP A 453 -18.37 11.78 19.49
CA ASP A 453 -17.79 12.75 18.55
C ASP A 453 -18.88 13.52 17.78
N LEU A 454 -19.94 12.84 17.33
CA LEU A 454 -21.09 13.48 16.68
C LEU A 454 -21.88 14.39 17.63
N TYR A 455 -22.09 13.98 18.89
CA TYR A 455 -22.71 14.87 19.87
C TYR A 455 -21.89 16.13 20.12
N LYS A 456 -20.55 16.02 20.15
CA LYS A 456 -19.68 17.19 20.26
C LYS A 456 -19.89 18.14 19.08
N GLN A 457 -19.94 17.62 17.86
CA GLN A 457 -20.18 18.40 16.63
C GLN A 457 -21.55 19.10 16.64
N LEU A 458 -22.57 18.44 17.20
CA LEU A 458 -23.92 19.01 17.39
C LEU A 458 -24.02 19.98 18.58
N GLY A 459 -22.91 20.36 19.22
CA GLY A 459 -22.92 21.29 20.35
C GLY A 459 -23.52 20.71 21.64
N LYS A 460 -23.47 19.39 21.83
CA LYS A 460 -23.96 18.67 23.02
C LYS A 460 -22.81 18.11 23.87
N PRO A 461 -22.00 18.97 24.54
CA PRO A 461 -20.77 18.54 25.23
C PRO A 461 -21.02 17.53 26.37
N ALA A 462 -22.09 17.68 27.15
CA ALA A 462 -22.44 16.74 28.22
C ALA A 462 -22.75 15.33 27.67
N SER A 463 -23.50 15.25 26.56
CA SER A 463 -23.78 13.98 25.87
C SER A 463 -22.51 13.37 25.28
N ALA A 464 -21.62 14.19 24.72
CA ALA A 464 -20.32 13.74 24.21
C ALA A 464 -19.46 13.12 25.32
N LEU A 465 -19.31 13.83 26.45
CA LEU A 465 -18.56 13.37 27.61
C LEU A 465 -19.11 12.03 28.15
N SER A 466 -20.44 11.94 28.31
CA SER A 466 -21.11 10.71 28.74
C SER A 466 -20.82 9.53 27.81
N MET A 467 -20.84 9.73 26.50
CA MET A 467 -20.52 8.67 25.54
C MET A 467 -19.04 8.27 25.59
N TRP A 468 -18.10 9.20 25.69
CA TRP A 468 -16.68 8.82 25.79
C TRP A 468 -16.36 8.09 27.10
N GLN A 469 -16.98 8.49 28.23
CA GLN A 469 -16.88 7.76 29.49
C GLN A 469 -17.47 6.35 29.39
N LYS A 470 -18.61 6.20 28.71
CA LYS A 470 -19.19 4.89 28.42
C LYS A 470 -18.28 4.05 27.52
N ALA A 471 -17.68 4.63 26.48
CA ALA A 471 -16.76 3.91 25.61
C ALA A 471 -15.56 3.32 26.38
N LEU A 472 -15.07 4.01 27.43
CA LEU A 472 -14.00 3.51 28.30
C LEU A 472 -14.35 2.23 29.08
N THR A 473 -15.64 1.97 29.31
CA THR A 473 -16.13 0.76 29.99
C THR A 473 -16.35 -0.42 29.03
N LEU A 474 -16.37 -0.16 27.71
CA LEU A 474 -16.63 -1.16 26.66
C LEU A 474 -15.34 -1.80 26.12
N ALA A 475 -14.36 -2.03 27.00
CA ALA A 475 -13.09 -2.70 26.69
C ALA A 475 -12.35 -2.18 25.42
N PRO A 476 -12.10 -0.86 25.27
CA PRO A 476 -11.29 -0.34 24.18
C PRO A 476 -9.86 -0.90 24.22
N THR A 477 -9.21 -0.98 23.05
CA THR A 477 -7.78 -1.33 22.94
C THR A 477 -6.92 -0.36 23.76
N PRO A 478 -5.68 -0.75 24.15
CA PRO A 478 -4.79 0.13 24.91
C PRO A 478 -4.65 1.53 24.31
N GLN A 479 -4.40 1.66 23.01
CA GLN A 479 -4.25 2.97 22.38
C GLN A 479 -5.59 3.71 22.22
N ALA A 480 -6.70 2.98 21.98
CA ALA A 480 -8.02 3.60 21.96
C ALA A 480 -8.40 4.16 23.34
N ARG A 481 -8.03 3.48 24.43
CA ARG A 481 -8.21 3.95 25.81
C ARG A 481 -7.44 5.23 26.08
N VAL A 482 -6.18 5.32 25.66
CA VAL A 482 -5.38 6.56 25.79
C VAL A 482 -6.06 7.71 25.07
N ARG A 483 -6.49 7.51 23.81
CA ARG A 483 -7.22 8.54 23.06
C ARG A 483 -8.52 8.96 23.75
N LEU A 484 -9.33 8.02 24.21
CA LEU A 484 -10.59 8.29 24.92
C LEU A 484 -10.35 9.10 26.20
N ASN A 485 -9.32 8.75 26.98
CA ASN A 485 -8.94 9.51 28.16
C ASN A 485 -8.56 10.96 27.81
N LEU A 486 -7.79 11.18 26.73
CA LEU A 486 -7.48 12.55 26.27
C LEU A 486 -8.74 13.34 25.92
N LYS A 487 -9.74 12.72 25.28
CA LYS A 487 -11.04 13.36 24.98
C LYS A 487 -11.81 13.72 26.25
N VAL A 488 -11.90 12.79 27.20
CA VAL A 488 -12.58 13.00 28.50
C VAL A 488 -11.92 14.13 29.28
N THR A 489 -10.60 14.10 29.44
CA THR A 489 -9.84 15.14 30.15
C THR A 489 -10.01 16.51 29.50
N ALA A 490 -9.94 16.58 28.16
CA ALA A 490 -10.11 17.84 27.44
C ALA A 490 -11.52 18.44 27.62
N ALA A 491 -12.57 17.60 27.62
CA ALA A 491 -13.93 18.06 27.86
C ALA A 491 -14.15 18.54 29.29
N GLN A 492 -13.62 17.81 30.28
CA GLN A 492 -13.69 18.21 31.68
C GLN A 492 -12.95 19.52 31.96
N ALA A 493 -11.78 19.72 31.33
CA ALA A 493 -11.03 20.97 31.43
C ALA A 493 -11.76 22.15 30.77
N GLY A 494 -12.45 21.92 29.65
CA GLY A 494 -13.26 22.93 28.98
C GLY A 494 -14.49 23.38 29.76
N ASP A 495 -15.08 22.50 30.58
CA ASP A 495 -16.18 22.85 31.50
C ASP A 495 -15.68 23.57 32.77
N ALA A 496 -14.42 23.37 33.17
CA ALA A 496 -13.80 24.06 34.32
C ALA A 496 -13.31 25.49 34.01
N ALA A 497 -13.22 25.86 32.72
CA ALA A 497 -12.78 27.18 32.25
C ALA A 497 -13.94 28.14 31.89
N LYS A 498 -15.18 27.70 32.09
CA LYS A 498 -16.42 28.50 31.99
C LYS A 498 -16.98 28.73 33.39
#